data_AF-A0A1Q9NHN2-F1
#
_entry.id   AF-A0A1Q9NHN2-F1
#
_cell.length_a   1.000
_cell.length_b   1.000
_cell.length_c   1.000
_cell.angle_alpha   90.00
_cell.angle_beta   90.00
_cell.angle_gamma   90.00
#
_symmetry.space_group_name_H-M   'P 1'
#
loop_
_entity.id
_entity.type
_entity.pdbx_description
1 polymer ?
#
loop_
_entity_poly.entity_id
_entity_poly.type
_entity_poly.pdbx_seq_one_letter_code
_entity_poly.pdbx_strand_id
1 'polypeptide(L)'
;MFYNKDWTKGKYLLLKWVIILVIFFIILTLEYRWRRMIHIITGFMWWGMVFFLITILLPKIEQMKKSTQFEIIGYLIPRIFRTVSVVAFFAVLLGWYNTLNDISYWNIDYFFLRIENTLFLLGNLMITGLYLFHLFLENREIKLAFNILKEPDNDDVSERVEDLIAKIKIIPYIGFTILTTGVILMFIH
;
A
#
# COMPACT_ATOMS: atom_id res chain seq x y z
N MET A 1 -2.50 -37.98 -17.70
CA MET A 1 -1.88 -37.17 -18.79
C MET A 1 -2.88 -36.06 -19.10
N PHE A 2 -2.67 -34.77 -18.84
CA PHE A 2 -1.51 -33.93 -19.08
C PHE A 2 -1.41 -32.82 -18.00
N TYR A 3 -0.34 -32.85 -17.21
CA TYR A 3 0.12 -31.69 -16.46
C TYR A 3 0.97 -30.85 -17.43
N ASN A 4 0.32 -30.10 -18.32
CA ASN A 4 1.03 -29.14 -19.17
C ASN A 4 1.32 -27.88 -18.33
N LYS A 5 2.23 -28.03 -17.37
CA LYS A 5 2.72 -26.94 -16.52
C LYS A 5 3.58 -26.07 -17.43
N ASP A 6 3.04 -24.92 -17.78
CA ASP A 6 3.63 -23.91 -18.67
C ASP A 6 4.91 -23.34 -18.02
N TRP A 7 6.02 -24.11 -18.07
CA TRP A 7 7.31 -23.82 -17.41
C TRP A 7 7.89 -22.46 -17.82
N THR A 8 7.51 -21.98 -19.01
CA THR A 8 7.83 -20.66 -19.55
C THR A 8 7.32 -19.56 -18.61
N LYS A 9 6.07 -19.63 -18.12
CA LYS A 9 5.49 -18.63 -17.20
C LYS A 9 6.25 -18.52 -15.89
N GLY A 10 6.75 -19.65 -15.36
CA GLY A 10 7.56 -19.68 -14.15
C GLY A 10 8.90 -18.94 -14.29
N LYS A 11 9.57 -19.09 -15.44
CA LYS A 11 10.85 -18.41 -15.73
C LYS A 11 10.68 -16.90 -15.84
N TYR A 12 9.62 -16.42 -16.49
CA TYR A 12 9.33 -14.98 -16.58
C TYR A 12 9.01 -14.37 -15.21
N LEU A 13 8.31 -15.10 -14.34
CA LEU A 13 8.05 -14.65 -12.97
C LEU A 13 9.34 -14.53 -12.16
N LEU A 14 10.21 -15.55 -12.19
CA LEU A 14 11.48 -15.53 -11.48
C LEU A 14 12.38 -14.39 -11.98
N LEU A 15 12.48 -14.20 -13.30
CA LEU A 15 13.28 -13.12 -13.88
C LEU A 15 12.78 -11.73 -13.44
N LYS A 16 11.45 -11.52 -13.40
CA LYS A 16 10.86 -10.27 -12.88
C LYS A 16 11.27 -10.01 -11.43
N TRP A 17 11.21 -11.03 -10.56
CA TRP A 17 11.63 -10.89 -9.17
C TRP A 17 13.12 -10.59 -9.03
N VAL A 18 13.97 -11.25 -9.82
CA VAL A 18 15.41 -10.96 -9.83
C VAL A 18 15.67 -9.51 -10.25
N ILE A 19 15.01 -9.03 -11.31
CA ILE A 19 15.14 -7.62 -11.75
C ILE A 19 14.70 -6.66 -10.65
N ILE A 20 13.57 -6.92 -9.99
CA ILE A 20 13.06 -6.09 -8.88
C ILE A 20 14.08 -6.06 -7.73
N LEU A 21 14.66 -7.21 -7.36
CA LEU A 21 15.66 -7.31 -6.30
C LEU A 21 16.96 -6.57 -6.66
N VAL A 22 17.40 -6.65 -7.91
CA VAL A 22 18.59 -5.94 -8.40
C VAL A 22 18.36 -4.43 -8.37
N ILE A 23 17.24 -3.95 -8.91
CA ILE A 23 16.87 -2.52 -8.85
C ILE A 23 16.80 -2.05 -7.40
N PHE A 24 16.20 -2.86 -6.52
CA PHE A 24 16.11 -2.55 -5.10
C PHE A 24 17.50 -2.43 -4.45
N PHE A 25 18.40 -3.37 -4.71
CA PHE A 25 19.76 -3.31 -4.17
C PHE A 25 20.52 -2.09 -4.67
N ILE A 26 20.38 -1.75 -5.96
CA ILE A 26 20.95 -0.52 -6.53
C ILE A 26 20.43 0.70 -5.76
N ILE A 27 19.11 0.79 -5.51
CA ILE A 27 18.51 1.89 -4.74
C ILE A 27 19.12 1.99 -3.34
N LEU A 28 19.34 0.86 -2.64
CA LEU A 28 19.95 0.86 -1.31
C LEU A 28 21.41 1.37 -1.30
N THR A 29 22.13 1.16 -2.41
CA THR A 29 23.52 1.62 -2.57
C THR A 29 23.64 3.09 -3.01
N LEU A 30 22.54 3.72 -3.42
CA LEU A 30 22.56 5.14 -3.79
C LEU A 30 22.96 6.01 -2.60
N GLU A 31 23.54 7.19 -2.87
CA GLU A 31 23.79 8.19 -1.83
C GLU A 31 22.50 8.57 -1.08
N TYR A 32 22.64 8.99 0.18
CA TYR A 32 21.54 9.34 1.07
C TYR A 32 20.51 10.28 0.43
N ARG A 33 20.95 11.32 -0.30
CA ARG A 33 20.05 12.26 -1.00
C ARG A 33 19.07 11.57 -1.95
N TRP A 34 19.56 10.62 -2.74
CA TRP A 34 18.77 9.93 -3.75
C TRP A 34 17.81 8.94 -3.10
N ARG A 35 18.25 8.26 -2.04
CA ARG A 35 17.38 7.36 -1.26
C ARG A 35 16.25 8.12 -0.59
N ARG A 36 16.55 9.27 0.04
CA ARG A 36 15.55 10.16 0.63
C ARG A 36 14.56 10.66 -0.42
N MET A 37 15.05 11.06 -1.61
CA MET A 37 14.19 11.46 -2.72
C MET A 37 13.26 10.33 -3.16
N ILE A 38 13.77 9.11 -3.34
CA ILE A 38 12.95 7.95 -3.73
C ILE A 38 11.93 7.62 -2.65
N HIS A 39 12.32 7.66 -1.37
CA HIS A 39 11.40 7.47 -0.25
C HIS A 39 10.24 8.47 -0.29
N ILE A 40 10.55 9.77 -0.45
CA ILE A 40 9.54 10.83 -0.59
C ILE A 40 8.62 10.54 -1.79
N ILE A 41 9.19 10.22 -2.97
CA ILE A 41 8.39 9.90 -4.17
C ILE A 41 7.45 8.73 -3.90
N THR A 42 7.94 7.63 -3.31
CA THR A 42 7.11 6.46 -2.99
C THR A 42 6.02 6.78 -1.96
N GLY A 43 6.32 7.61 -0.96
CA GLY A 43 5.34 8.11 0.01
C GLY A 43 4.23 8.93 -0.67
N PHE A 44 4.61 9.85 -1.58
CA PHE A 44 3.66 10.63 -2.36
C PHE A 44 2.85 9.82 -3.36
N MET A 45 3.43 8.78 -3.95
CA MET A 45 2.70 7.84 -4.80
C MET A 45 1.63 7.11 -3.98
N TRP A 46 1.98 6.63 -2.79
CA TRP A 46 1.00 5.98 -1.90
C TRP A 46 -0.10 6.96 -1.47
N TRP A 47 0.28 8.13 -0.97
CA TRP A 47 -0.64 9.20 -0.59
C TRP A 47 -1.56 9.59 -1.76
N GLY A 48 -1.00 9.78 -2.96
CA GLY A 48 -1.73 10.17 -4.17
C GLY A 48 -2.72 9.11 -4.64
N MET A 49 -2.40 7.82 -4.52
CA MET A 49 -3.34 6.74 -4.81
C MET A 49 -4.52 6.75 -3.84
N VAL A 50 -4.27 6.93 -2.54
CA VAL A 50 -5.33 7.00 -1.53
C VAL A 50 -6.18 8.26 -1.72
N PHE A 51 -5.56 9.40 -2.01
CA PHE A 51 -6.23 10.64 -2.37
C PHE A 51 -7.17 10.43 -3.56
N PHE A 52 -6.65 9.89 -4.67
CA PHE A 52 -7.43 9.62 -5.87
C PHE A 52 -8.61 8.67 -5.60
N LEU A 53 -8.39 7.63 -4.79
CA LEU A 53 -9.43 6.69 -4.40
C LEU A 53 -10.59 7.43 -3.71
N ILE A 54 -10.27 8.29 -2.75
CA ILE A 54 -11.25 9.00 -1.93
C ILE A 54 -11.95 10.12 -2.68
N THR A 55 -11.21 10.94 -3.42
CA THR A 55 -11.72 12.19 -3.99
C THR A 55 -12.37 11.99 -5.35
N ILE A 56 -11.92 10.98 -6.11
CA ILE A 56 -12.35 10.78 -7.49
C ILE A 56 -13.05 9.44 -7.64
N LEU A 57 -12.41 8.32 -7.27
CA LEU A 57 -12.92 7.01 -7.63
C LEU A 57 -14.19 6.63 -6.86
N LEU A 58 -14.16 6.68 -5.53
CA LEU A 58 -15.30 6.27 -4.70
C LEU A 58 -16.56 7.11 -4.97
N PRO A 59 -16.50 8.46 -5.02
CA PRO A 59 -17.67 9.27 -5.34
C PRO A 59 -18.24 8.96 -6.72
N LYS A 60 -17.39 8.62 -7.70
CA LYS A 60 -17.84 8.23 -9.04
C LYS A 60 -18.51 6.88 -9.05
N ILE A 61 -18.00 5.89 -8.32
CA ILE A 61 -18.63 4.57 -8.18
C ILE A 61 -20.02 4.73 -7.56
N GLU A 62 -20.17 5.55 -6.52
CA GLU A 62 -21.46 5.77 -5.83
C GLU A 62 -22.57 6.31 -6.73
N GLN A 63 -22.22 7.07 -7.76
CA GLN A 63 -23.17 7.64 -8.73
C GLN A 63 -23.60 6.64 -9.82
N MET A 64 -22.96 5.46 -9.88
CA MET A 64 -23.26 4.44 -10.89
C MET A 64 -24.41 3.53 -10.47
N LYS A 65 -24.98 2.82 -11.44
CA LYS A 65 -25.96 1.75 -11.17
C LYS A 65 -25.29 0.66 -10.32
N LYS A 66 -26.04 0.07 -9.38
CA LYS A 66 -25.56 -1.00 -8.51
C LYS A 66 -24.80 -2.09 -9.28
N SER A 67 -25.36 -2.62 -10.38
CA SER A 67 -24.71 -3.64 -11.24
C SER A 67 -23.30 -3.24 -11.70
N THR A 68 -23.10 -1.98 -12.08
CA THR A 68 -21.79 -1.46 -12.50
C THR A 68 -20.84 -1.27 -11.30
N GLN A 69 -21.36 -0.90 -10.13
CA GLN A 69 -20.58 -0.81 -8.89
C GLN A 69 -19.96 -2.17 -8.55
N PHE A 70 -20.75 -3.24 -8.63
CA PHE A 70 -20.28 -4.61 -8.39
C PHE A 70 -19.10 -4.98 -9.29
N GLU A 71 -19.23 -4.74 -10.59
CA GLU A 71 -18.19 -5.07 -11.56
C GLU A 71 -16.90 -4.29 -11.27
N ILE A 72 -17.02 -2.98 -11.05
CA ILE A 72 -15.84 -2.14 -10.76
C ILE A 72 -15.20 -2.56 -9.44
N ILE A 73 -15.98 -2.81 -8.39
CA ILE A 73 -15.43 -3.22 -7.08
C ILE A 73 -14.76 -4.58 -7.19
N GLY A 74 -15.38 -5.55 -7.86
CA GLY A 74 -14.83 -6.89 -8.04
C GLY A 74 -13.53 -6.93 -8.83
N TYR A 75 -13.39 -6.06 -9.85
CA TYR A 75 -12.21 -6.08 -10.74
C TYR A 75 -11.14 -5.05 -10.41
N LEU A 76 -11.54 -3.80 -10.13
CA LEU A 76 -10.62 -2.67 -10.01
C LEU A 76 -10.02 -2.57 -8.61
N ILE A 77 -10.83 -2.72 -7.56
CA ILE A 77 -10.38 -2.55 -6.17
C ILE A 77 -9.24 -3.53 -5.82
N PRO A 78 -9.31 -4.84 -6.12
CA PRO A 78 -8.19 -5.74 -5.85
C PRO A 78 -6.88 -5.35 -6.54
N ARG A 79 -6.96 -4.76 -7.74
CA ARG A 79 -5.78 -4.30 -8.48
C ARG A 79 -5.17 -3.04 -7.85
N ILE A 80 -6.02 -2.10 -7.43
CA ILE A 80 -5.59 -0.92 -6.70
C ILE A 80 -4.94 -1.34 -5.37
N PHE A 81 -5.58 -2.21 -4.59
CA PHE A 81 -5.05 -2.69 -3.32
C PHE A 81 -3.66 -3.32 -3.46
N ARG A 82 -3.48 -4.22 -4.45
CA ARG A 82 -2.17 -4.83 -4.72
C ARG A 82 -1.11 -3.82 -5.12
N THR A 83 -1.48 -2.82 -5.93
CA THR A 83 -0.55 -1.77 -6.36
C THR A 83 -0.15 -0.91 -5.16
N VAL A 84 -1.11 -0.55 -4.32
CA VAL A 84 -0.88 0.16 -3.06
C VAL A 84 0.04 -0.64 -2.15
N SER A 85 -0.14 -1.96 -2.01
CA SER A 85 0.73 -2.81 -1.18
C SER A 85 2.18 -2.76 -1.63
N VAL A 86 2.44 -2.82 -2.93
CA VAL A 86 3.81 -2.74 -3.47
C VAL A 86 4.44 -1.37 -3.21
N VAL A 87 3.71 -0.28 -3.47
CA VAL A 87 4.23 1.08 -3.25
C VAL A 87 4.44 1.35 -1.76
N ALA A 88 3.49 0.94 -0.91
CA ALA A 88 3.57 1.08 0.54
C ALA A 88 4.73 0.28 1.13
N PHE A 89 4.98 -0.93 0.61
CA PHE A 89 6.14 -1.73 0.99
C PHE A 89 7.45 -0.98 0.75
N PHE A 90 7.64 -0.40 -0.45
CA PHE A 90 8.84 0.39 -0.74
C PHE A 90 8.95 1.64 0.14
N ALA A 91 7.84 2.34 0.36
CA ALA A 91 7.81 3.52 1.23
C ALA A 91 8.25 3.17 2.67
N VAL A 92 7.65 2.13 3.27
CA VAL A 92 7.97 1.66 4.62
C VAL A 92 9.42 1.18 4.71
N LEU A 93 9.86 0.36 3.75
CA LEU A 93 11.18 -0.22 3.75
C LEU A 93 12.28 0.84 3.64
N LEU A 94 12.11 1.83 2.75
CA LEU A 94 13.03 2.95 2.63
C LEU A 94 13.00 3.85 3.86
N GLY A 95 11.83 4.02 4.49
CA GLY A 95 11.68 4.76 5.76
C GLY A 95 12.52 4.14 6.86
N TRP A 96 12.37 2.83 7.09
CA TRP A 96 13.19 2.09 8.05
C TRP A 96 14.68 2.09 7.72
N TYR A 97 15.04 1.95 6.45
CA TYR A 97 16.44 2.01 6.04
C TYR A 97 17.06 3.37 6.34
N ASN A 98 16.32 4.48 6.13
CA ASN A 98 16.78 5.81 6.51
C ASN A 98 16.91 5.93 8.04
N THR A 99 15.91 5.48 8.82
CA THR A 99 15.99 5.47 10.29
C THR A 99 17.20 4.68 10.80
N LEU A 100 17.45 3.49 10.26
CA LEU A 100 18.59 2.67 10.67
C LEU A 100 19.92 3.33 10.32
N ASN A 101 20.03 4.01 9.17
CA ASN A 101 21.23 4.77 8.84
C ASN A 101 21.45 5.95 9.80
N ASP A 102 20.37 6.62 10.22
CA ASP A 102 20.46 7.72 11.20
C ASP A 102 20.85 7.18 12.60
N ILE A 103 20.42 5.95 12.94
CA ILE A 103 20.84 5.23 14.16
C ILE A 103 22.27 4.67 14.02
N SER A 104 22.77 4.40 12.81
CA SER A 104 23.98 3.60 12.54
C SER A 104 25.32 4.22 13.01
N TYR A 105 25.31 5.41 13.59
CA TYR A 105 26.40 5.87 14.46
C TYR A 105 26.40 5.16 15.85
N TRP A 106 25.50 4.18 16.04
CA TRP A 106 25.35 3.29 17.20
C TRP A 106 25.19 3.98 18.55
N ASN A 107 24.85 5.27 18.53
CA ASN A 107 24.56 6.06 19.71
C ASN A 107 23.05 6.25 19.83
N ILE A 108 22.40 5.24 20.41
CA ILE A 108 20.94 5.22 20.65
C ILE A 108 20.53 6.43 21.49
N ASP A 109 21.35 6.81 22.48
CA ASP A 109 21.07 7.96 23.34
C ASP A 109 21.04 9.25 22.52
N TYR A 110 22.02 9.47 21.63
CA TYR A 110 22.04 10.62 20.73
C TYR A 110 20.84 10.65 19.77
N PHE A 111 20.39 9.48 19.32
CA PHE A 111 19.21 9.40 18.46
C PHE A 111 17.97 9.97 19.16
N PHE A 112 17.73 9.60 20.43
CA PHE A 112 16.56 10.05 21.19
C PHE A 112 16.70 11.46 21.80
N LEU A 113 17.90 12.03 21.87
CA LEU A 113 18.09 13.43 22.29
C LEU A 113 17.50 14.44 21.30
N ARG A 114 17.36 14.06 20.03
CA ARG A 114 16.79 14.91 18.98
C ARG A 114 15.31 14.61 18.79
N ILE A 115 14.47 15.62 18.99
CA ILE A 115 13.01 15.48 18.82
C ILE A 115 12.66 15.09 17.38
N GLU A 116 13.45 15.54 16.41
CA GLU A 116 13.26 15.27 14.99
C GLU A 116 13.38 13.76 14.70
N ASN A 117 14.41 13.11 15.24
CA ASN A 117 14.63 11.67 15.13
C ASN A 117 13.51 10.86 15.78
N THR A 118 13.04 11.30 16.95
CA THR A 118 11.94 10.65 17.67
C THR A 118 10.63 10.76 16.89
N LEU A 119 10.32 11.94 16.34
CA LEU A 119 9.17 12.15 15.46
C LEU A 119 9.26 11.33 14.18
N PHE A 120 10.45 11.22 13.59
CA PHE A 120 10.68 10.39 12.41
C PHE A 120 10.44 8.90 12.71
N LEU A 121 10.94 8.39 13.85
CA LEU A 121 10.69 7.02 14.30
C LEU A 121 9.19 6.77 14.54
N LEU A 122 8.51 7.67 15.24
CA LEU A 122 7.06 7.58 15.47
C LEU A 122 6.29 7.58 14.14
N GLY A 123 6.68 8.45 13.21
CA GLY A 123 6.14 8.46 11.85
C GLY A 123 6.32 7.11 11.15
N ASN A 124 7.53 6.54 11.17
CA ASN A 124 7.79 5.22 10.57
C ASN A 124 7.00 4.10 11.25
N LEU A 125 6.83 4.12 12.57
CA LEU A 125 6.01 3.16 13.30
C LEU A 125 4.53 3.28 12.89
N MET A 126 3.98 4.49 12.83
CA MET A 126 2.60 4.74 12.40
C MET A 126 2.36 4.27 10.96
N ILE A 127 3.24 4.61 10.03
CA ILE A 127 3.15 4.23 8.62
C ILE A 127 3.32 2.72 8.44
N THR A 128 4.19 2.09 9.23
CA THR A 128 4.32 0.62 9.26
C THR A 128 3.05 -0.03 9.77
N GLY A 129 2.46 0.49 10.85
CA GLY A 129 1.18 0.01 11.37
C GLY A 129 0.06 0.11 10.34
N LEU A 130 0.00 1.23 9.62
CA LEU A 130 -0.95 1.42 8.52
C LEU A 130 -0.72 0.42 7.37
N TYR A 131 0.53 0.16 7.00
CA TYR A 131 0.86 -0.83 5.96
C TYR A 131 0.46 -2.25 6.39
N LEU A 132 0.75 -2.65 7.62
CA LEU A 132 0.35 -3.96 8.16
C LEU A 132 -1.18 -4.10 8.20
N PHE A 133 -1.88 -3.03 8.60
CA PHE A 133 -3.34 -2.97 8.56
C PHE A 133 -3.88 -3.10 7.12
N HIS A 134 -3.25 -2.42 6.16
CA HIS A 134 -3.58 -2.54 4.74
C HIS A 134 -3.41 -3.99 4.23
N LEU A 135 -2.32 -4.68 4.57
CA LEU A 135 -2.11 -6.08 4.19
C LEU A 135 -3.18 -7.01 4.79
N PHE A 136 -3.55 -6.78 6.05
CA PHE A 136 -4.63 -7.53 6.70
C PHE A 136 -5.96 -7.36 5.96
N LEU A 137 -6.29 -6.11 5.62
CA LEU A 137 -7.50 -5.80 4.86
C LEU A 137 -7.45 -6.33 3.44
N GLU A 138 -6.32 -6.21 2.74
CA GLU A 138 -6.15 -6.73 1.39
C GLU A 138 -6.54 -8.21 1.35
N ASN A 139 -6.00 -9.02 2.27
CA ASN A 139 -6.30 -10.44 2.31
C ASN A 139 -7.78 -10.74 2.62
N ARG A 140 -8.43 -9.93 3.46
CA ARG A 140 -9.84 -10.10 3.83
C ARG A 140 -10.79 -9.64 2.71
N GLU A 141 -10.63 -8.42 2.24
CA GLU A 141 -11.53 -7.76 1.30
C GLU A 141 -11.38 -8.31 -0.12
N ILE A 142 -10.15 -8.67 -0.55
CA ILE A 142 -9.98 -9.32 -1.86
C ILE A 142 -10.68 -10.68 -1.91
N LYS A 143 -10.63 -11.45 -0.82
CA LYS A 143 -11.36 -12.73 -0.74
C LYS A 143 -12.87 -12.52 -0.84
N LEU A 144 -13.40 -11.52 -0.14
CA LEU A 144 -14.82 -11.16 -0.23
C LEU A 144 -15.20 -10.74 -1.65
N ALA A 145 -14.44 -9.83 -2.26
CA ALA A 145 -14.67 -9.35 -3.62
C ALA A 145 -14.68 -10.50 -4.66
N PHE A 146 -13.75 -11.46 -4.53
CA PHE A 146 -13.74 -12.64 -5.42
C PHE A 146 -14.89 -13.60 -5.16
N ASN A 147 -15.34 -13.75 -3.92
CA ASN A 147 -16.49 -14.61 -3.60
C ASN A 147 -17.78 -14.02 -4.17
N ILE A 148 -17.96 -12.70 -4.08
CA ILE A 148 -19.08 -11.97 -4.69
C ILE A 148 -19.15 -12.20 -6.20
N LEU A 149 -18.02 -12.22 -6.91
CA LEU A 149 -17.98 -12.48 -8.36
C LEU A 149 -18.37 -13.91 -8.75
N LYS A 150 -18.27 -14.87 -7.83
CA LYS A 150 -18.55 -16.30 -8.12
C LYS A 150 -20.01 -16.68 -7.95
N GLU A 151 -20.76 -15.93 -7.15
CA GLU A 151 -22.14 -16.24 -6.77
C GLU A 151 -23.03 -15.00 -6.96
N PRO A 152 -23.20 -14.46 -8.18
CA PRO A 152 -23.91 -13.20 -8.41
C PRO A 152 -25.42 -13.25 -8.11
N ASP A 153 -26.03 -14.44 -8.13
CA ASP A 153 -27.49 -14.64 -8.01
C ASP A 153 -27.97 -14.98 -6.58
N ASN A 154 -27.10 -14.89 -5.58
CA ASN A 154 -27.47 -15.14 -4.19
C ASN A 154 -28.01 -13.86 -3.53
N ASP A 155 -29.22 -13.92 -2.95
CA ASP A 155 -29.89 -12.76 -2.35
C ASP A 155 -29.05 -12.09 -1.23
N ASP A 156 -28.14 -12.82 -0.56
CA ASP A 156 -27.20 -12.32 0.45
C ASP A 156 -26.05 -11.47 -0.13
N VAL A 157 -25.86 -11.47 -1.46
CA VAL A 157 -24.76 -10.77 -2.13
C VAL A 157 -24.93 -9.26 -2.08
N SER A 158 -26.17 -8.77 -2.15
CA SER A 158 -26.44 -7.33 -2.09
C SER A 158 -26.05 -6.76 -0.73
N GLU A 159 -26.39 -7.43 0.37
CA GLU A 159 -26.06 -6.99 1.73
C GLU A 159 -24.54 -7.01 1.96
N ARG A 160 -23.87 -8.09 1.54
CA ARG A 160 -22.40 -8.21 1.63
C ARG A 160 -21.66 -7.13 0.85
N VAL A 161 -22.20 -6.68 -0.27
CA VAL A 161 -21.58 -5.61 -1.07
C VAL A 161 -21.82 -4.24 -0.50
N GLU A 162 -23.00 -3.99 0.08
CA GLU A 162 -23.24 -2.75 0.79
C GLU A 162 -22.28 -2.60 1.99
N ASP A 163 -22.05 -3.67 2.75
CA ASP A 163 -21.07 -3.71 3.84
C ASP A 163 -19.62 -3.52 3.33
N LEU A 164 -19.25 -4.19 2.23
CA LEU A 164 -17.94 -4.01 1.58
C LEU A 164 -17.73 -2.55 1.13
N ILE A 165 -18.74 -1.95 0.48
CA ILE A 165 -18.71 -0.55 0.06
C ILE A 165 -18.53 0.36 1.27
N ALA A 166 -19.30 0.16 2.34
CA ALA A 166 -19.20 0.97 3.56
C ALA A 166 -17.78 0.90 4.17
N LYS A 167 -17.18 -0.29 4.23
CA LYS A 167 -15.80 -0.49 4.71
C LYS A 167 -14.77 0.17 3.79
N ILE A 168 -14.89 -0.02 2.48
CA ILE A 168 -14.02 0.60 1.47
C ILE A 168 -14.14 2.13 1.50
N LYS A 169 -15.23 2.70 2.02
CA LYS A 169 -15.30 4.15 2.26
C LYS A 169 -14.52 4.56 3.50
N ILE A 170 -14.73 3.94 4.66
CA ILE A 170 -14.16 4.45 5.92
C ILE A 170 -12.65 4.25 5.98
N ILE A 171 -12.18 3.07 5.58
CA ILE A 171 -10.78 2.66 5.72
C ILE A 171 -9.81 3.62 5.02
N PRO A 172 -10.00 3.99 3.74
CA PRO A 172 -9.12 4.92 3.06
C PRO A 172 -9.06 6.29 3.72
N TYR A 173 -10.14 6.83 4.27
CA TYR A 173 -10.10 8.15 4.94
C TYR A 173 -9.22 8.13 6.19
N ILE A 174 -9.31 7.07 6.98
CA ILE A 174 -8.42 6.86 8.14
C ILE A 174 -6.97 6.75 7.64
N GLY A 175 -6.73 5.91 6.63
CA GLY A 175 -5.41 5.75 6.03
C GLY A 175 -4.86 7.06 5.46
N PHE A 176 -5.69 7.86 4.80
CA PHE A 176 -5.34 9.17 4.24
C PHE A 176 -4.94 10.16 5.32
N THR A 177 -5.65 10.16 6.45
CA THR A 177 -5.33 11.03 7.59
C THR A 177 -3.95 10.68 8.14
N ILE A 178 -3.69 9.39 8.40
CA ILE A 178 -2.40 8.90 8.89
C ILE A 178 -1.27 9.19 7.88
N LEU A 179 -1.49 8.94 6.58
CA LEU A 179 -0.52 9.23 5.53
C LEU A 179 -0.23 10.73 5.43
N THR A 180 -1.25 11.58 5.54
CA THR A 180 -1.08 13.04 5.50
C THR A 180 -0.26 13.51 6.69
N THR A 181 -0.51 12.99 7.90
CA THR A 181 0.34 13.26 9.06
C THR A 181 1.79 12.81 8.81
N GLY A 182 2.00 11.60 8.28
CA GLY A 182 3.33 11.10 7.94
C GLY A 182 4.06 11.98 6.93
N VAL A 183 3.38 12.41 5.87
CA VAL A 183 3.92 13.33 4.85
C VAL A 183 4.30 14.67 5.48
N ILE A 184 3.44 15.26 6.31
CA ILE A 184 3.74 16.52 7.00
C ILE A 184 4.99 16.38 7.88
N LEU A 185 5.09 15.28 8.65
CA LEU A 185 6.28 15.01 9.47
C LEU A 185 7.56 14.89 8.63
N MET A 186 7.48 14.35 7.42
CA MET A 186 8.62 14.25 6.50
C MET A 186 9.10 15.59 5.91
N PHE A 187 8.27 16.65 5.93
CA PHE A 187 8.66 17.98 5.44
C PHE A 187 9.16 18.91 6.55
N ILE A 188 8.75 18.66 7.78
CA ILE A 188 9.24 19.41 8.95
C ILE A 188 10.68 18.99 9.30
N HIS A 189 11.10 17.79 8.87
CA HIS A 189 12.43 17.20 9.01
C HIS A 189 13.16 17.15 7.66
#